data_AF-A0A7C3ZJA4-F1
#
_entry.id   AF-A0A7C3ZJA4-F1
#
_cell.length_a   1.000
_cell.length_b   1.000
_cell.length_c   1.000
_cell.angle_alpha   90.00
_cell.angle_beta   90.00
_cell.angle_gamma   90.00
#
_symmetry.space_group_name_H-M   'P 1'
#
loop_
_entity.id
_entity.type
_entity.pdbx_description
1 polymer ?
#
loop_
_entity_poly.entity_id
_entity_poly.type
_entity_poly.pdbx_seq_one_letter_code
_entity_poly.pdbx_strand_id
1 'polypeptide(L)'
;MVEVQFQPDDSLYYRVFGELFLYLRQNQPPYPWRVVVIYPHRSIEREQGLQFAEMLQLSRVSRIYLDELEDSDDSWGIQVLKLVIEPTENAATARAKQLINRSISQFTAQEVQREFINLIETIIVYKLPQKSREEIQAMFGFSELKQTRFYQDVFSEGKLEGKLEGKLEGKLEGKLEAIPKMIQAGISLELISTILELPIETVRQAATPPDEPNS
;
A
#
# COMPACT_ATOMS: atom_id res chain seq x y z
N MET A 1 -9.17 23.83 2.42
CA MET A 1 -9.26 22.42 2.82
C MET A 1 -9.39 21.58 1.56
N VAL A 2 -8.68 20.46 1.51
CA VAL A 2 -8.79 19.49 0.42
C VAL A 2 -9.07 18.13 1.05
N GLU A 3 -10.07 17.43 0.56
CA GLU A 3 -10.47 16.09 1.01
C GLU A 3 -10.49 15.14 -0.19
N VAL A 4 -9.97 13.92 0.00
CA VAL A 4 -9.92 12.89 -1.05
C VAL A 4 -10.76 11.70 -0.59
N GLN A 5 -11.86 11.44 -1.28
CA GLN A 5 -12.83 10.41 -0.89
C GLN A 5 -12.98 9.35 -1.97
N PHE A 6 -12.36 8.18 -1.73
CA PHE A 6 -12.33 7.07 -2.69
C PHE A 6 -13.30 5.94 -2.34
N GLN A 7 -13.96 6.02 -1.17
CA GLN A 7 -14.96 5.07 -0.71
C GLN A 7 -16.27 5.80 -0.40
N PRO A 8 -17.44 5.16 -0.45
CA PRO A 8 -18.67 5.80 -0.01
C PRO A 8 -18.60 6.14 1.49
N ASP A 9 -18.92 7.38 1.86
CA ASP A 9 -18.98 7.83 3.26
C ASP A 9 -20.15 8.79 3.45
N ASP A 10 -21.20 8.33 4.13
CA ASP A 10 -22.42 9.12 4.39
C ASP A 10 -22.16 10.30 5.35
N SER A 11 -21.09 10.24 6.14
CA SER A 11 -20.73 11.25 7.15
C SER A 11 -19.77 12.31 6.65
N LEU A 12 -19.23 12.16 5.43
CA LEU A 12 -18.16 12.99 4.90
C LEU A 12 -18.40 14.49 5.06
N TYR A 13 -19.56 14.98 4.60
CA TYR A 13 -19.82 16.42 4.62
C TYR A 13 -20.03 16.97 6.03
N TYR A 14 -20.54 16.17 6.97
CA TYR A 14 -20.59 16.56 8.38
C TYR A 14 -19.17 16.77 8.93
N ARG A 15 -18.24 15.86 8.60
CA ARG A 15 -16.84 15.96 9.00
C ARG A 15 -16.15 17.17 8.34
N VAL A 16 -16.23 17.27 7.01
CA VAL A 16 -15.57 18.35 6.23
C VAL A 16 -16.02 19.74 6.69
N PHE A 17 -17.33 19.96 6.82
CA PHE A 17 -17.82 21.27 7.24
C PHE A 17 -17.59 21.53 8.73
N GLY A 18 -17.68 20.50 9.58
CA GLY A 18 -17.30 20.60 10.99
C GLY A 18 -15.85 21.04 11.17
N GLU A 19 -14.92 20.38 10.47
CA GLU A 19 -13.49 20.71 10.48
C GLU A 19 -13.22 22.11 9.91
N LEU A 20 -13.88 22.49 8.82
CA LEU A 20 -13.77 23.83 8.25
C LEU A 20 -14.15 24.90 9.29
N PHE A 21 -15.30 24.77 9.95
CA PHE A 21 -15.75 25.77 10.91
C PHE A 21 -14.88 25.81 12.16
N LEU A 22 -14.41 24.65 12.63
CA LEU A 22 -13.43 24.57 13.71
C LEU A 22 -12.13 25.30 13.33
N TYR A 23 -11.61 25.07 12.12
CA TYR A 23 -10.42 25.73 11.62
C TYR A 23 -10.61 27.25 11.53
N LEU A 24 -11.73 27.73 10.96
CA LEU A 24 -12.02 29.16 10.84
C LEU A 24 -12.12 29.84 12.21
N ARG A 25 -12.77 29.19 13.19
CA ARG A 25 -12.87 29.70 14.56
C ARG A 25 -11.50 29.85 15.21
N GLN A 26 -10.61 28.88 15.02
CA GLN A 26 -9.30 28.85 15.66
C GLN A 26 -8.30 29.81 15.01
N ASN A 27 -8.31 29.90 13.67
CA ASN A 27 -7.22 30.53 12.93
C ASN A 27 -7.58 31.90 12.36
N GLN A 28 -8.87 32.22 12.18
CA GLN A 28 -9.36 33.49 11.62
C GLN A 28 -8.53 33.97 10.42
N PRO A 29 -8.38 33.14 9.36
CA PRO A 29 -7.44 33.43 8.29
C PRO A 29 -7.83 34.72 7.55
N PRO A 30 -6.85 35.49 7.04
CA PRO A 30 -7.10 36.76 6.36
C PRO A 30 -7.67 36.59 4.94
N TYR A 31 -7.67 35.35 4.41
CA TYR A 31 -8.13 35.04 3.07
C TYR A 31 -9.41 34.20 3.10
N PRO A 32 -10.27 34.34 2.07
CA PRO A 32 -11.49 33.55 2.00
C PRO A 32 -11.21 32.04 1.92
N TRP A 33 -12.05 31.25 2.58
CA TRP A 33 -11.93 29.80 2.57
C TRP A 33 -12.35 29.19 1.22
N ARG A 34 -11.87 27.97 0.99
CA ARG A 34 -12.26 27.08 -0.11
C ARG A 34 -12.15 25.63 0.34
N VAL A 35 -13.13 24.83 -0.07
CA VAL A 35 -13.18 23.37 0.10
C VAL A 35 -13.10 22.74 -1.28
N VAL A 36 -12.24 21.74 -1.43
CA VAL A 36 -12.17 20.91 -2.62
C VAL A 36 -12.33 19.46 -2.17
N VAL A 37 -13.29 18.74 -2.76
CA VAL A 37 -13.48 17.31 -2.53
C VAL A 37 -13.20 16.58 -3.84
N ILE A 38 -12.33 15.58 -3.78
CA ILE A 38 -11.89 14.80 -4.95
C ILE A 38 -12.46 13.39 -4.84
N TYR A 39 -13.19 12.97 -5.87
CA TYR A 39 -13.79 11.65 -6.01
C TYR A 39 -13.25 10.92 -7.23
N PRO A 40 -13.13 9.59 -7.20
CA PRO A 40 -12.76 8.84 -8.40
C PRO A 40 -13.88 8.85 -9.44
N HIS A 41 -15.15 8.72 -9.00
CA HIS A 41 -16.36 8.74 -9.83
C HIS A 41 -17.51 9.36 -9.04
N ARG A 42 -18.51 9.93 -9.72
CA ARG A 42 -19.70 10.53 -9.09
C ARG A 42 -20.52 9.55 -8.24
N SER A 43 -20.52 8.27 -8.61
CA SER A 43 -21.26 7.22 -7.88
C SER A 43 -20.79 6.98 -6.44
N ILE A 44 -19.58 7.44 -6.09
CA ILE A 44 -19.03 7.35 -4.74
C ILE A 44 -19.58 8.43 -3.82
N GLU A 45 -19.94 9.59 -4.37
CA GLU A 45 -20.42 10.72 -3.58
C GLU A 45 -21.74 10.37 -2.87
N ARG A 46 -21.79 10.72 -1.58
CA ARG A 46 -23.00 10.63 -0.76
C ARG A 46 -23.48 12.04 -0.47
N GLU A 47 -24.24 12.59 -1.43
CA GLU A 47 -24.83 13.92 -1.28
C GLU A 47 -25.83 13.94 -0.12
N GLN A 48 -25.64 14.88 0.80
CA GLN A 48 -26.54 15.14 1.92
C GLN A 48 -27.45 16.32 1.56
N GLY A 49 -28.39 16.07 0.65
CA GLY A 49 -29.21 17.10 0.01
C GLY A 49 -30.15 17.87 0.96
N LEU A 50 -30.39 17.39 2.18
CA LEU A 50 -31.20 18.12 3.16
C LEU A 50 -30.36 19.09 4.00
N GLN A 51 -29.19 18.65 4.47
CA GLN A 51 -28.38 19.40 5.44
C GLN A 51 -27.39 20.35 4.76
N PHE A 52 -26.85 19.95 3.60
CA PHE A 52 -25.71 20.63 3.00
C PHE A 52 -25.95 21.10 1.55
N ALA A 53 -27.15 20.96 1.00
CA ALA A 53 -27.43 21.33 -0.40
C ALA A 53 -26.97 22.76 -0.75
N GLU A 54 -27.33 23.76 0.08
CA GLU A 54 -26.92 25.14 -0.16
C GLU A 54 -25.40 25.32 -0.08
N MET A 55 -24.76 24.66 0.89
CA MET A 55 -23.31 24.73 1.06
C MET A 55 -22.56 24.11 -0.12
N LEU A 56 -23.05 22.99 -0.65
CA LEU A 56 -22.47 22.31 -1.81
C LEU A 56 -22.61 23.11 -3.11
N GLN A 57 -23.53 24.07 -3.17
CA GLN A 57 -23.72 24.98 -4.32
C GLN A 57 -22.83 26.23 -4.24
N LEU A 58 -22.16 26.47 -3.11
CA LEU A 58 -21.26 27.63 -2.98
C LEU A 58 -20.09 27.50 -3.96
N SER A 59 -19.74 28.59 -4.63
CA SER A 59 -18.55 28.66 -5.52
C SER A 59 -17.21 28.42 -4.80
N ARG A 60 -17.24 28.35 -3.47
CA ARG A 60 -16.11 28.02 -2.60
C ARG A 60 -16.00 26.53 -2.31
N VAL A 61 -16.98 25.72 -2.71
CA VAL A 61 -16.98 24.27 -2.59
C VAL A 61 -16.87 23.70 -3.99
N SER A 62 -15.79 22.99 -4.28
CA SER A 62 -15.56 22.36 -5.57
C SER A 62 -15.53 20.85 -5.39
N ARG A 63 -16.33 20.15 -6.20
CA ARG A 63 -16.36 18.69 -6.26
C ARG A 63 -15.75 18.28 -7.59
N ILE A 64 -14.64 17.56 -7.52
CA ILE A 64 -13.86 17.12 -8.68
C ILE A 64 -14.02 15.61 -8.80
N TYR A 65 -14.46 15.15 -9.97
CA TYR A 65 -14.57 13.72 -10.30
C TYR A 65 -13.48 13.40 -11.31
N LEU A 66 -12.62 12.44 -10.96
CA LEU A 66 -11.40 12.18 -11.71
C LEU A 66 -11.65 11.54 -13.07
N ASP A 67 -12.71 10.74 -13.18
CA ASP A 67 -13.20 10.13 -14.42
C ASP A 67 -13.80 11.15 -15.39
N GLU A 68 -14.30 12.28 -14.88
CA GLU A 68 -14.88 13.38 -15.67
C GLU A 68 -13.83 14.40 -16.14
N LEU A 69 -12.59 14.32 -15.65
CA LEU A 69 -11.54 15.22 -16.10
C LEU A 69 -11.20 14.97 -17.56
N GLU A 70 -11.07 16.02 -18.36
CA GLU A 70 -10.58 15.89 -19.73
C GLU A 70 -9.13 15.38 -19.73
N ASP A 71 -8.78 14.56 -20.72
CA ASP A 71 -7.36 14.24 -20.99
C ASP A 71 -6.70 15.49 -21.58
N SER A 72 -6.34 16.43 -20.72
CA SER A 72 -5.42 17.49 -21.10
C SER A 72 -4.02 16.89 -21.15
N ASP A 73 -3.41 16.89 -22.33
CA ASP A 73 -2.01 16.46 -22.50
C ASP A 73 -1.01 17.36 -21.76
N ASP A 74 -1.45 18.54 -21.31
CA ASP A 74 -0.61 19.58 -20.72
C ASP A 74 -0.36 19.41 -19.21
N SER A 75 -1.19 18.63 -18.51
CA SER A 75 -1.09 18.49 -17.05
C SER A 75 -0.67 17.10 -16.62
N TRP A 76 0.64 16.94 -16.33
CA TRP A 76 1.20 15.73 -15.75
C TRP A 76 0.50 15.27 -14.47
N GLY A 77 0.10 16.22 -13.61
CA GLY A 77 -0.58 15.91 -12.36
C GLY A 77 -1.92 15.22 -12.58
N ILE A 78 -2.74 15.71 -13.52
CA ILE A 78 -4.02 15.08 -13.86
C ILE A 78 -3.81 13.70 -14.49
N GLN A 79 -2.82 13.58 -15.37
CA GLN A 79 -2.48 12.33 -16.02
C GLN A 79 -2.06 11.24 -15.02
N VAL A 80 -1.28 11.61 -14.00
CA VAL A 80 -0.91 10.71 -12.89
C VAL A 80 -2.12 10.38 -12.01
N LEU A 81 -2.99 11.35 -11.73
CA LEU A 81 -4.18 11.12 -10.91
C LEU A 81 -5.17 10.16 -11.57
N LYS A 82 -5.29 10.23 -12.90
CA LYS A 82 -6.08 9.28 -13.70
C LYS A 82 -5.55 7.85 -13.61
N LEU A 83 -4.24 7.66 -13.47
CA LEU A 83 -3.64 6.34 -13.26
C LEU A 83 -4.24 5.62 -12.05
N VAL A 84 -4.57 6.37 -10.99
CA VAL A 84 -5.14 5.83 -9.75
C VAL A 84 -6.54 5.25 -9.98
N ILE A 85 -7.32 5.80 -10.91
CA ILE A 85 -8.71 5.40 -11.16
C ILE A 85 -8.92 4.46 -12.35
N GLU A 86 -7.86 4.17 -13.13
CA GLU A 86 -7.94 3.18 -14.24
C GLU A 86 -8.64 1.86 -13.82
N PRO A 87 -9.63 1.36 -14.57
CA PRO A 87 -10.49 0.28 -14.10
C PRO A 87 -9.83 -1.10 -14.15
N THR A 88 -8.76 -1.27 -14.92
CA THR A 88 -8.09 -2.57 -15.11
C THR A 88 -6.59 -2.47 -14.97
N GLU A 89 -5.95 -3.57 -14.59
CA GLU A 89 -4.49 -3.68 -14.52
C GLU A 89 -3.81 -3.35 -15.86
N ASN A 90 -4.41 -3.81 -16.96
CA ASN A 90 -3.91 -3.59 -18.31
C ASN A 90 -3.99 -2.12 -18.72
N ALA A 91 -5.11 -1.45 -18.43
CA ALA A 91 -5.27 -0.03 -18.70
C ALA A 91 -4.29 0.81 -17.86
N ALA A 92 -4.15 0.50 -16.57
CA ALA A 92 -3.16 1.14 -15.70
C ALA A 92 -1.73 0.96 -16.22
N THR A 93 -1.37 -0.26 -16.61
CA THR A 93 -0.05 -0.57 -17.18
C THR A 93 0.20 0.20 -18.48
N ALA A 94 -0.77 0.20 -19.40
CA ALA A 94 -0.65 0.89 -20.68
C ALA A 94 -0.46 2.40 -20.49
N ARG A 95 -1.27 2.99 -19.59
CA ARG A 95 -1.17 4.41 -19.26
C ARG A 95 0.15 4.76 -18.59
N ALA A 96 0.60 3.97 -17.61
CA ALA A 96 1.90 4.16 -16.99
C ALA A 96 3.03 4.14 -18.04
N LYS A 97 3.04 3.15 -18.94
CA LYS A 97 4.02 3.08 -20.05
C LYS A 97 4.01 4.36 -20.91
N GLN A 98 2.82 4.84 -21.26
CA GLN A 98 2.69 6.06 -22.05
C GLN A 98 3.26 7.28 -21.30
N LEU A 99 2.95 7.44 -20.02
CA LEU A 99 3.44 8.56 -19.21
C LEU A 99 4.96 8.53 -19.04
N ILE A 100 5.51 7.34 -18.81
CA ILE A 100 6.96 7.12 -18.71
C ILE A 100 7.64 7.52 -20.03
N ASN A 101 7.18 6.99 -21.16
CA ASN A 101 7.77 7.28 -22.47
C ASN A 101 7.69 8.77 -22.83
N ARG A 102 6.55 9.42 -22.53
CA ARG A 102 6.41 10.86 -22.74
C ARG A 102 7.34 11.66 -21.82
N SER A 103 7.51 11.25 -20.55
CA SER A 103 8.40 11.93 -19.60
C SER A 103 9.86 11.93 -20.08
N ILE A 104 10.30 10.85 -20.74
CA ILE A 104 11.63 10.75 -21.36
C ILE A 104 11.84 11.77 -22.48
N SER A 105 10.76 12.11 -23.19
CA SER A 105 10.82 13.02 -24.33
C SER A 105 10.65 14.49 -23.94
N GLN A 106 9.90 14.77 -22.87
CA GLN A 106 9.41 16.11 -22.54
C GLN A 106 10.10 16.74 -21.33
N PHE A 107 10.71 15.96 -20.42
CA PHE A 107 11.46 16.53 -19.30
C PHE A 107 12.90 16.80 -19.69
N THR A 108 13.36 18.02 -19.38
CA THR A 108 14.74 18.45 -19.62
C THR A 108 15.66 18.12 -18.44
N ALA A 109 15.13 18.10 -17.22
CA ALA A 109 15.88 17.80 -16.00
C ALA A 109 15.75 16.32 -15.64
N GLN A 110 16.88 15.62 -15.55
CA GLN A 110 16.93 14.19 -15.28
C GLN A 110 16.44 13.84 -13.87
N GLU A 111 16.65 14.74 -12.89
CA GLU A 111 16.16 14.57 -11.52
C GLU A 111 14.62 14.56 -11.46
N VAL A 112 13.99 15.56 -12.09
CA VAL A 112 12.51 15.68 -12.14
C VAL A 112 11.90 14.48 -12.87
N GLN A 113 12.55 14.03 -13.95
CA GLN A 113 12.14 12.84 -14.67
C GLN A 113 12.18 11.58 -13.80
N ARG A 114 13.27 11.38 -13.05
CA ARG A 114 13.40 10.24 -12.12
C ARG A 114 12.33 10.28 -11.03
N GLU A 115 12.09 11.44 -10.42
CA GLU A 115 11.05 11.61 -9.41
C GLU A 115 9.64 11.29 -9.96
N PHE A 116 9.36 11.75 -11.17
CA PHE A 116 8.08 11.47 -11.84
C PHE A 116 7.89 9.98 -12.13
N ILE A 117 8.93 9.31 -12.65
CA ILE A 117 8.90 7.86 -12.90
C ILE A 117 8.69 7.10 -11.59
N ASN A 118 9.38 7.47 -10.51
CA ASN A 118 9.22 6.87 -9.20
C ASN A 118 7.78 6.99 -8.67
N LEU A 119 7.13 8.13 -8.91
CA LEU A 119 5.73 8.35 -8.53
C LEU A 119 4.79 7.40 -9.28
N ILE A 120 4.98 7.25 -10.60
CA ILE A 120 4.18 6.33 -11.42
C ILE A 120 4.35 4.90 -10.92
N GLU A 121 5.59 4.46 -10.68
CA GLU A 121 5.84 3.11 -10.20
C GLU A 121 5.18 2.86 -8.85
N THR A 122 5.30 3.81 -7.91
CA THR A 122 4.67 3.72 -6.59
C THR A 122 3.16 3.50 -6.74
N ILE A 123 2.50 4.29 -7.58
CA ILE A 123 1.06 4.15 -7.86
C ILE A 123 0.75 2.77 -8.46
N ILE A 124 1.57 2.29 -9.40
CA ILE A 124 1.39 0.98 -10.02
C ILE A 124 1.55 -0.17 -9.02
N VAL A 125 2.52 -0.11 -8.11
CA VAL A 125 2.70 -1.12 -7.05
C VAL A 125 1.45 -1.24 -6.19
N TYR A 126 0.88 -0.11 -5.76
CA TYR A 126 -0.37 -0.12 -4.99
C TYR A 126 -1.56 -0.64 -5.80
N LYS A 127 -1.58 -0.37 -7.10
CA LYS A 127 -2.67 -0.76 -7.98
C LYS A 127 -2.61 -2.22 -8.44
N LEU A 128 -1.42 -2.82 -8.46
CA LEU A 128 -1.14 -4.18 -8.90
C LEU A 128 -0.55 -5.01 -7.74
N PRO A 129 -1.29 -5.19 -6.62
CA PRO A 129 -0.73 -5.80 -5.40
C PRO A 129 -0.32 -7.27 -5.59
N GLN A 130 -0.80 -7.92 -6.65
CA GLN A 130 -0.48 -9.32 -6.97
C GLN A 130 0.78 -9.46 -7.86
N LYS A 131 1.33 -8.36 -8.38
CA LYS A 131 2.56 -8.41 -9.16
C LYS A 131 3.75 -8.16 -8.25
N SER A 132 4.78 -8.99 -8.40
CA SER A 132 6.07 -8.74 -7.79
C SER A 132 6.68 -7.45 -8.36
N ARG A 133 7.59 -6.87 -7.58
CA ARG A 133 8.30 -5.67 -8.00
C ARG A 133 9.18 -5.94 -9.21
N GLU A 134 9.76 -7.12 -9.31
CA GLU A 134 10.57 -7.57 -10.44
C GLU A 134 9.73 -7.63 -11.72
N GLU A 135 8.50 -8.13 -11.63
CA GLU A 135 7.56 -8.13 -12.76
C GLU A 135 7.20 -6.70 -13.19
N ILE A 136 6.92 -5.81 -12.23
CA ILE A 136 6.66 -4.39 -12.50
C ILE A 136 7.88 -3.74 -13.18
N GLN A 137 9.08 -3.93 -12.65
CA GLN A 137 10.31 -3.39 -13.23
C GLN A 137 10.56 -3.91 -14.65
N ALA A 138 10.34 -5.20 -14.89
CA ALA A 138 10.45 -5.80 -16.22
C ALA A 138 9.40 -5.24 -17.19
N MET A 139 8.18 -4.95 -16.72
CA MET A 139 7.12 -4.37 -17.55
C MET A 139 7.47 -2.96 -18.05
N PHE A 140 8.22 -2.18 -17.28
CA PHE A 140 8.55 -0.79 -17.59
C PHE A 140 10.02 -0.54 -17.96
N GLY A 141 10.89 -1.55 -17.88
CA GLY A 141 12.30 -1.48 -18.28
C GLY A 141 13.18 -0.69 -17.30
N PHE A 142 12.82 -0.66 -16.00
CA PHE A 142 13.50 0.16 -15.01
C PHE A 142 14.51 -0.62 -14.17
N SER A 143 15.78 -0.21 -14.21
CA SER A 143 16.85 -0.79 -13.38
C SER A 143 17.39 0.15 -12.29
N GLU A 144 16.97 1.42 -12.23
CA GLU A 144 17.55 2.46 -11.33
C GLU A 144 16.80 2.67 -10.00
N LEU A 145 15.71 1.95 -9.74
CA LEU A 145 14.73 2.30 -8.71
C LEU A 145 15.12 1.93 -7.27
N LYS A 146 16.20 1.17 -7.05
CA LYS A 146 16.62 0.73 -5.70
C LYS A 146 17.05 1.88 -4.75
N GLN A 147 16.99 3.14 -5.18
CA GLN A 147 17.58 4.28 -4.47
C GLN A 147 16.60 5.21 -3.74
N THR A 148 15.27 5.04 -3.83
CA THR A 148 14.37 5.94 -3.08
C THR A 148 14.31 5.57 -1.60
N ARG A 149 14.07 6.55 -0.72
CA ARG A 149 13.94 6.33 0.72
C ARG A 149 12.81 5.35 1.05
N PHE A 150 11.68 5.46 0.36
CA PHE A 150 10.58 4.51 0.50
C PHE A 150 10.99 3.07 0.12
N TYR A 151 11.83 2.88 -0.90
CA TYR A 151 12.40 1.56 -1.22
C TYR A 151 13.32 1.03 -0.12
N GLN A 152 14.14 1.91 0.48
CA GLN A 152 15.01 1.52 1.58
C GLN A 152 14.19 1.13 2.81
N ASP A 153 13.13 1.88 3.12
CA ASP A 153 12.28 1.65 4.29
C ASP A 153 11.52 0.32 4.16
N VAL A 154 10.77 0.11 3.07
CA VAL A 154 10.00 -1.13 2.84
C VAL A 154 10.91 -2.36 2.72
N PHE A 155 12.05 -2.24 2.04
CA PHE A 155 13.02 -3.34 1.94
C PHE A 155 13.68 -3.63 3.30
N SER A 156 13.95 -2.60 4.10
CA SER A 156 14.53 -2.76 5.42
C SER A 156 13.56 -3.46 6.38
N GLU A 157 12.27 -3.11 6.33
CA GLU A 157 11.22 -3.74 7.13
C GLU A 157 11.08 -5.22 6.78
N GLY A 158 10.95 -5.56 5.49
CA GLY A 158 10.87 -6.95 5.04
C GLY A 158 12.13 -7.78 5.38
N LYS A 159 13.33 -7.17 5.34
CA LYS A 159 14.56 -7.84 5.78
C LYS A 159 14.57 -8.09 7.29
N LEU A 160 13.96 -7.21 8.06
CA LEU A 160 13.91 -7.31 9.52
C LEU A 160 12.90 -8.39 9.94
N GLU A 161 11.74 -8.43 9.30
CA GLU A 161 10.75 -9.51 9.44
C GLU A 161 11.34 -10.87 9.07
N GLY A 162 11.94 -10.99 7.87
CA GLY A 162 12.55 -12.27 7.44
C GLY A 162 13.69 -12.74 8.34
N LYS A 163 14.45 -11.81 8.96
CA LYS A 163 15.48 -12.17 9.95
C LYS A 163 14.86 -12.64 11.27
N LEU A 164 13.76 -12.03 11.69
CA LEU A 164 13.03 -12.44 12.90
C LEU A 164 12.38 -13.81 12.70
N GLU A 165 11.69 -14.01 11.58
CA GLU A 165 11.10 -15.30 11.20
C GLU A 165 12.17 -16.38 11.11
N GLY A 166 13.24 -16.19 10.34
CA GLY A 166 14.31 -17.18 10.21
C GLY A 166 15.03 -17.49 11.54
N LYS A 167 15.10 -16.53 12.48
CA LYS A 167 15.65 -16.79 13.82
C LYS A 167 14.68 -17.60 14.69
N LEU A 168 13.38 -17.35 14.57
CA LEU A 168 12.35 -18.11 15.29
C LEU A 168 12.25 -19.53 14.74
N GLU A 169 12.21 -19.69 13.42
CA GLU A 169 12.23 -20.98 12.73
C GLU A 169 13.49 -21.77 13.07
N GLY A 170 14.69 -21.19 12.93
CA GLY A 170 15.93 -21.89 13.27
C GLY A 170 16.04 -22.27 14.76
N LYS A 171 15.46 -21.47 15.67
CA LYS A 171 15.38 -21.84 17.10
C LYS A 171 14.41 -23.01 17.32
N LEU A 172 13.29 -23.04 16.60
CA LEU A 172 12.32 -24.12 16.68
C LEU A 172 12.90 -25.41 16.08
N GLU A 173 13.46 -25.36 14.87
CA GLU A 173 14.13 -26.47 14.21
C GLU A 173 15.26 -27.04 15.08
N GLY A 174 16.13 -26.19 15.63
CA GLY A 174 17.20 -26.65 16.52
C GLY A 174 16.71 -27.32 17.81
N LYS A 175 15.55 -26.88 18.35
CA LYS A 175 14.90 -27.58 19.47
C LYS A 175 14.35 -28.94 19.02
N LEU A 176 13.70 -29.01 17.86
CA LEU A 176 13.14 -30.26 17.33
C LEU A 176 14.22 -31.29 16.99
N GLU A 177 15.33 -30.88 16.37
CA GLU A 177 16.48 -31.75 16.07
C GLU A 177 17.20 -32.29 17.32
N ALA A 178 17.08 -31.61 18.46
CA ALA A 178 17.66 -32.05 19.72
C ALA A 178 16.84 -33.19 20.39
N ILE A 179 15.55 -33.29 20.08
CA ILE A 179 14.62 -34.25 20.73
C ILE A 179 15.09 -35.70 20.56
N PRO A 180 15.43 -36.21 19.36
CA PRO A 180 15.88 -37.59 19.20
C PRO A 180 17.16 -37.90 20.01
N LYS A 181 18.10 -36.95 20.08
CA LYS A 181 19.35 -37.10 20.84
C LYS A 181 19.08 -37.12 22.36
N MET A 182 18.13 -36.31 22.83
CA MET A 182 17.70 -36.29 24.23
C MET A 182 16.99 -37.59 24.63
N ILE A 183 16.17 -38.15 23.75
CA ILE A 183 15.53 -39.47 23.94
C ILE A 183 16.59 -40.58 24.00
N GLN A 184 17.56 -40.58 23.08
CA GLN A 184 18.68 -41.53 23.09
C GLN A 184 19.52 -41.44 24.37
N ALA A 185 19.61 -40.25 24.98
CA ALA A 185 20.25 -40.03 26.27
C ALA A 185 19.39 -40.45 27.48
N GLY A 186 18.19 -41.00 27.26
CA GLY A 186 17.31 -41.51 28.32
C GLY A 186 16.44 -40.46 29.01
N ILE A 187 16.29 -39.26 28.42
CA ILE A 187 15.45 -38.19 28.98
C ILE A 187 13.99 -38.45 28.62
N SER A 188 13.07 -38.36 29.60
CA SER A 188 11.65 -38.58 29.36
C SER A 188 11.00 -37.46 28.54
N LEU A 189 9.93 -37.77 27.81
CA LEU A 189 9.24 -36.81 26.94
C LEU A 189 8.68 -35.61 27.71
N GLU A 190 8.21 -35.83 28.94
CA GLU A 190 7.70 -34.79 29.83
C GLU A 190 8.80 -33.82 30.25
N LEU A 191 10.00 -34.36 30.52
CA LEU A 191 11.17 -33.57 30.87
C LEU A 191 11.73 -32.82 29.64
N ILE A 192 11.71 -33.44 28.45
CA ILE A 192 12.08 -32.77 27.18
C ILE A 192 11.13 -31.62 26.86
N SER A 193 9.82 -31.82 27.01
CA SER A 193 8.80 -30.77 26.86
C SER A 193 9.06 -29.60 27.80
N THR A 194 9.47 -29.88 29.03
CA THR A 194 9.83 -28.86 30.03
C THR A 194 11.14 -28.14 29.66
N ILE A 195 12.20 -28.87 29.29
CA ILE A 195 13.53 -28.32 28.97
C ILE A 195 13.48 -27.47 27.70
N LEU A 196 12.77 -27.92 26.68
CA LEU A 196 12.66 -27.23 25.40
C LEU A 196 11.52 -26.23 25.38
N GLU A 197 10.71 -26.14 26.44
CA GLU A 197 9.50 -25.32 26.52
C GLU A 197 8.59 -25.53 25.29
N LEU A 198 8.43 -26.78 24.89
CA LEU A 198 7.61 -27.18 23.74
C LEU A 198 6.38 -27.94 24.24
N PRO A 199 5.22 -27.80 23.57
CA PRO A 199 4.05 -28.62 23.85
C PRO A 199 4.41 -30.11 23.78
N ILE A 200 3.88 -30.90 24.72
CA ILE A 200 4.17 -32.34 24.78
C ILE A 200 3.80 -33.07 23.49
N GLU A 201 2.75 -32.62 22.79
CA GLU A 201 2.35 -33.15 21.49
C GLU A 201 3.40 -32.91 20.40
N THR A 202 4.01 -31.73 20.37
CA THR A 202 5.11 -31.41 19.45
C THR A 202 6.32 -32.30 19.73
N VAL A 203 6.60 -32.58 21.00
CA VAL A 203 7.69 -33.49 21.40
C VAL A 203 7.39 -34.94 21.02
N ARG A 204 6.15 -35.41 21.19
CA ARG A 204 5.71 -36.76 20.76
C ARG A 204 5.81 -36.93 19.25
N GLN A 205 5.39 -35.94 18.47
CA GLN A 205 5.49 -35.97 17.02
C GLN A 205 6.94 -36.05 16.55
N ALA A 206 7.83 -35.22 17.11
CA ALA A 206 9.26 -35.25 16.79
C ALA A 206 9.98 -36.52 17.30
N ALA A 207 9.39 -37.25 18.25
CA ALA A 207 9.90 -38.52 18.78
C ALA A 207 9.51 -39.73 17.92
N THR A 208 8.52 -39.58 17.03
CA THR A 208 8.05 -40.66 16.16
C THR A 208 8.88 -40.62 14.87
N PRO A 209 9.61 -41.68 14.49
CA PRO A 209 10.30 -41.70 13.21
C PRO A 209 9.26 -41.56 12.08
N PRO A 210 9.59 -40.89 10.96
CA PRO A 210 8.72 -40.89 9.80
C PRO A 210 8.47 -42.34 9.38
N ASP A 211 7.21 -42.72 9.17
CA ASP A 211 6.82 -44.04 8.64
C ASP A 211 7.71 -44.36 7.43
N GLU A 212 8.48 -45.45 7.51
CA GLU A 212 9.12 -46.02 6.32
C GLU A 212 8.00 -46.34 5.31
N PRO A 213 8.08 -45.85 4.07
CA PRO A 213 7.13 -46.26 3.05
C PRO A 213 7.28 -47.77 2.86
N ASN A 214 6.21 -48.50 3.19
CA ASN A 214 6.11 -49.94 2.98
C ASN A 214 6.57 -50.30 1.56
N SER A 215 7.50 -51.26 1.51
CA SER A 215 8.12 -51.83 0.31
C SER A 215 7.11 -52.43 -0.68
#